data_AF-A0A517SE75-F1
#
_entry.id   AF-A0A517SE75-F1
#
_cell.length_a   1.000
_cell.length_b   1.000
_cell.length_c   1.000
_cell.angle_alpha   90.00
_cell.angle_beta   90.00
_cell.angle_gamma   90.00
#
_symmetry.space_group_name_H-M   'P 1'
#
loop_
_entity.id
_entity.type
_entity.pdbx_description
1 polymer ?
#
loop_
_entity_poly.entity_id
_entity_poly.type
_entity_poly.pdbx_seq_one_letter_code
_entity_poly.pdbx_strand_id
1 'polypeptide(L)'
;MTNWDHLVAIHGPAVWAVCSRLLGNRPSDTEECYQETWLTAWKASQRRTIAAWPAFLCSIATSRALDRLRRRYRQRSIFGSPRPSGDDVLGEVASTEASPVETAIATELSERLRAALAELPARQSEMFSLHVLSDWSQPDIAREFEVSVNVVSVTIHRARQRLRELLDEPH
;
A
#
# COMPACT_ATOMS: atom_id res chain seq x y z
N MET A 1 -25.72 -2.21 -16.50
CA MET A 1 -25.29 -2.81 -15.22
C MET A 1 -23.78 -2.95 -15.25
N THR A 2 -23.08 -2.63 -14.16
CA THR A 2 -21.62 -2.78 -14.08
C THR A 2 -21.24 -4.26 -14.23
N ASN A 3 -20.39 -4.59 -15.21
CA ASN A 3 -19.87 -5.95 -15.39
C ASN A 3 -18.69 -6.17 -14.44
N TRP A 4 -18.98 -6.77 -13.28
CA TRP A 4 -17.99 -6.99 -12.22
C TRP A 4 -16.94 -8.02 -12.59
N ASP A 5 -17.33 -9.10 -13.29
CA ASP A 5 -16.40 -10.14 -13.71
C ASP A 5 -15.33 -9.56 -14.65
N HIS A 6 -15.75 -8.67 -15.55
CA HIS A 6 -14.83 -7.95 -16.43
C HIS A 6 -13.90 -6.99 -15.67
N LEU A 7 -14.42 -6.23 -14.71
CA LEU A 7 -13.59 -5.34 -13.89
C LEU A 7 -12.56 -6.13 -13.07
N VAL A 8 -12.96 -7.25 -12.47
CA VAL A 8 -12.07 -8.13 -11.70
C VAL A 8 -11.01 -8.73 -12.61
N ALA A 9 -11.37 -9.18 -13.81
CA ALA A 9 -10.41 -9.74 -14.76
C ALA A 9 -9.34 -8.71 -15.19
N ILE A 10 -9.72 -7.45 -15.41
CA ILE A 10 -8.78 -6.41 -15.88
C ILE A 10 -7.98 -5.80 -14.71
N HIS A 11 -8.64 -5.48 -13.60
CA HIS A 11 -8.03 -4.69 -12.52
C HIS A 11 -7.59 -5.52 -11.31
N GLY A 12 -8.05 -6.76 -11.20
CA GLY A 12 -7.69 -7.67 -10.11
C GLY A 12 -6.19 -7.80 -9.89
N PRO A 13 -5.37 -8.04 -10.93
CA PRO A 13 -3.92 -8.14 -10.78
C PRO A 13 -3.27 -6.87 -10.21
N ALA A 14 -3.72 -5.69 -10.65
CA ALA A 14 -3.19 -4.41 -10.15
C ALA A 14 -3.58 -4.18 -8.69
N VAL A 15 -4.84 -4.45 -8.32
CA VAL A 15 -5.32 -4.33 -6.93
C VAL A 15 -4.56 -5.29 -6.01
N TRP A 16 -4.36 -6.54 -6.45
CA TRP A 16 -3.58 -7.53 -5.71
C TRP A 16 -2.14 -7.08 -5.50
N ALA A 17 -1.49 -6.56 -6.55
CA ALA A 17 -0.12 -6.04 -6.47
C ALA A 17 0.02 -4.88 -5.48
N VAL A 18 -0.97 -3.97 -5.41
CA VAL A 18 -0.97 -2.89 -4.42
C VAL A 18 -1.09 -3.45 -2.99
N CYS A 19 -2.03 -4.36 -2.76
CA CYS A 19 -2.21 -5.00 -1.46
C CYS A 19 -0.94 -5.73 -1.00
N SER A 20 -0.35 -6.56 -1.87
CA SER A 20 0.81 -7.40 -1.52
C SER A 20 2.08 -6.57 -1.30
N ARG A 21 2.30 -5.50 -2.08
CA ARG A 21 3.44 -4.59 -1.88
C ARG A 21 3.41 -3.95 -0.50
N LEU A 22 2.23 -3.50 -0.05
CA LEU A 22 2.06 -2.79 1.22
C LEU A 22 1.98 -3.73 2.43
N LEU A 23 1.39 -4.92 2.29
CA LEU A 23 1.18 -5.87 3.40
C LEU A 23 2.30 -6.91 3.54
N GLY A 24 3.11 -7.11 2.50
CA GLY A 24 4.25 -8.03 2.50
C GLY A 24 3.84 -9.51 2.45
N ASN A 25 4.67 -10.40 2.99
CA ASN A 25 4.53 -11.86 2.90
C ASN A 25 3.42 -12.46 3.80
N ARG A 26 2.29 -11.77 3.94
CA ARG A 26 1.10 -12.28 4.63
C ARG A 26 -0.03 -12.47 3.63
N PRO A 27 -0.20 -13.70 3.09
CA PRO A 27 -1.23 -13.98 2.09
C PRO A 27 -2.65 -13.67 2.60
N SER A 28 -2.95 -13.99 3.85
CA SER A 28 -4.26 -13.72 4.47
C SER A 28 -4.61 -12.22 4.48
N ASP A 29 -3.68 -11.38 4.92
CA ASP A 29 -3.91 -9.93 5.03
C ASP A 29 -4.13 -9.32 3.64
N THR A 30 -3.40 -9.82 2.64
CA THR A 30 -3.50 -9.41 1.24
C THR A 30 -4.84 -9.79 0.64
N GLU A 31 -5.27 -11.04 0.84
CA GLU A 31 -6.53 -11.56 0.31
C GLU A 31 -7.74 -10.82 0.90
N GLU A 32 -7.77 -10.64 2.21
CA GLU A 32 -8.85 -9.88 2.85
C GLU A 32 -8.88 -8.42 2.38
N CYS A 33 -7.72 -7.76 2.27
CA CYS A 33 -7.64 -6.38 1.78
C CYS A 33 -8.15 -6.28 0.32
N TYR A 34 -7.82 -7.28 -0.51
CA TYR A 34 -8.31 -7.39 -1.87
C TYR A 34 -9.84 -7.53 -1.90
N GLN A 35 -10.41 -8.47 -1.13
CA GLN A 35 -11.86 -8.70 -1.08
C GLN A 35 -12.62 -7.47 -0.57
N GLU A 36 -12.15 -6.84 0.52
CA GLU A 36 -12.75 -5.63 1.06
C GLU A 36 -12.72 -4.45 0.08
N THR A 37 -11.67 -4.37 -0.74
CA THR A 37 -11.54 -3.35 -1.81
C THR A 37 -12.70 -3.47 -2.79
N TRP A 38 -12.93 -4.68 -3.31
CA TRP A 38 -14.04 -4.94 -4.23
C TRP A 38 -15.40 -4.72 -3.59
N LEU A 39 -15.61 -5.18 -2.35
CA LEU A 39 -16.86 -4.94 -1.60
C LEU A 39 -17.16 -3.45 -1.42
N THR A 40 -16.11 -2.65 -1.21
CA THR A 40 -16.26 -1.20 -1.02
C THR A 40 -16.50 -0.49 -2.33
N ALA A 41 -15.82 -0.91 -3.38
CA ALA A 41 -16.05 -0.39 -4.71
C ALA A 41 -17.50 -0.66 -5.16
N TRP A 42 -18.01 -1.86 -4.86
CA TRP A 42 -19.41 -2.22 -5.11
C TRP A 42 -20.39 -1.35 -4.33
N LYS A 43 -20.18 -1.16 -3.02
CA LYS A 43 -21.02 -0.27 -2.21
C LYS A 43 -20.99 1.18 -2.72
N ALA A 44 -19.83 1.66 -3.14
CA ALA A 44 -19.67 3.01 -3.67
C ALA A 44 -20.37 3.19 -5.02
N SER A 45 -20.31 2.19 -5.91
CA SER A 45 -20.97 2.25 -7.22
C SER A 45 -22.49 2.28 -7.12
N GLN A 46 -23.08 1.83 -6.01
CA GLN A 46 -24.52 1.96 -5.76
C GLN A 46 -24.94 3.40 -5.43
N ARG A 47 -23.99 4.27 -5.05
CA ARG A 47 -24.26 5.64 -4.57
C ARG A 47 -23.78 6.71 -5.54
N ARG A 48 -22.75 6.42 -6.35
CA ARG A 48 -22.17 7.36 -7.31
C ARG A 48 -21.64 6.66 -8.55
N THR A 49 -21.56 7.38 -9.65
CA THR A 49 -20.85 6.92 -10.84
C THR A 49 -19.35 7.02 -10.61
N ILE A 50 -18.61 5.97 -10.98
CA ILE A 50 -17.15 5.92 -10.89
C ILE A 50 -16.58 6.24 -12.28
N ALA A 51 -15.86 7.36 -12.39
CA ALA A 51 -15.30 7.81 -13.66
C ALA A 51 -14.05 7.02 -14.08
N ALA A 52 -13.21 6.62 -13.11
CA ALA A 52 -11.96 5.90 -13.37
C ALA A 52 -11.82 4.72 -12.40
N TRP A 53 -12.21 3.52 -12.84
CA TRP A 53 -12.13 2.29 -12.06
C TRP A 53 -10.73 1.89 -11.60
N PRO A 54 -9.70 1.85 -12.48
CA PRO A 54 -8.36 1.42 -12.06
C PRO A 54 -7.81 2.32 -10.96
N ALA A 55 -7.99 3.63 -11.13
CA ALA A 55 -7.68 4.61 -10.12
C ALA A 55 -8.46 4.27 -8.84
N PHE A 56 -9.78 4.43 -8.83
CA PHE A 56 -10.62 4.25 -7.64
C PHE A 56 -10.34 2.96 -6.84
N LEU A 57 -10.15 1.82 -7.51
CA LEU A 57 -9.79 0.56 -6.87
C LEU A 57 -8.41 0.60 -6.18
N CYS A 58 -7.40 1.18 -6.84
CA CYS A 58 -6.06 1.34 -6.25
C CYS A 58 -6.05 2.32 -5.07
N SER A 59 -6.86 3.38 -5.10
CA SER A 59 -7.06 4.28 -3.94
C SER A 59 -7.55 3.49 -2.75
N ILE A 60 -8.69 2.80 -2.92
CA ILE A 60 -9.28 1.99 -1.86
C ILE A 60 -8.28 0.96 -1.31
N ALA A 61 -7.59 0.22 -2.19
CA ALA A 61 -6.60 -0.77 -1.80
C ALA A 61 -5.45 -0.16 -0.99
N THR A 62 -4.95 0.98 -1.43
CA THR A 62 -3.84 1.70 -0.78
C THR A 62 -4.24 2.18 0.62
N SER A 63 -5.40 2.84 0.75
CA SER A 63 -5.90 3.33 2.05
C SER A 63 -6.02 2.19 3.05
N ARG A 64 -6.65 1.09 2.63
CA ARG A 64 -6.85 -0.10 3.47
C ARG A 64 -5.57 -0.77 3.89
N ALA A 65 -4.67 -0.99 2.93
CA ALA A 65 -3.40 -1.65 3.19
C ALA A 65 -2.56 -0.80 4.16
N LEU A 66 -2.52 0.52 3.98
CA LEU A 66 -1.85 1.43 4.92
C LEU A 66 -2.50 1.41 6.31
N ASP A 67 -3.82 1.36 6.41
CA ASP A 67 -4.50 1.28 7.71
C ASP A 67 -4.19 -0.03 8.46
N ARG A 68 -4.19 -1.16 7.75
CA ARG A 68 -3.77 -2.46 8.29
C ARG A 68 -2.30 -2.42 8.72
N LEU A 69 -1.43 -1.84 7.89
CA LEU A 69 -0.01 -1.66 8.19
C LEU A 69 0.20 -0.84 9.47
N ARG A 70 -0.47 0.30 9.60
CA ARG A 70 -0.42 1.14 10.81
C ARG A 70 -0.90 0.39 12.05
N ARG A 71 -2.00 -0.37 11.95
CA ARG A 71 -2.49 -1.19 13.07
C ARG A 71 -1.44 -2.21 13.52
N ARG A 72 -0.77 -2.87 12.58
CA ARG A 72 0.30 -3.84 12.84
C ARG A 72 1.47 -3.20 13.58
N TYR A 73 1.98 -2.06 13.11
CA TYR A 73 3.11 -1.39 13.77
C TYR A 73 2.74 -0.78 15.13
N ARG A 74 1.52 -0.24 15.29
CA ARG A 74 1.03 0.21 16.60
C ARG A 74 0.94 -0.94 17.60
N GLN A 75 0.40 -2.10 17.20
CA GLN A 75 0.34 -3.28 18.07
C GLN A 75 1.75 -3.76 18.46
N ARG A 76 2.69 -3.81 17.52
CA ARG A 76 4.10 -4.15 17.81
C ARG A 76 4.74 -3.20 18.83
N SER A 77 4.49 -1.90 18.71
CA SER A 77 4.99 -0.90 19.67
C SER A 77 4.39 -1.03 21.07
N ILE A 78 3.14 -1.48 21.19
CA ILE A 78 2.46 -1.64 22.50
C ILE A 78 2.90 -2.93 23.21
N PHE A 79 3.09 -4.01 22.45
CA PHE A 79 3.42 -5.33 23.02
C PHE A 79 4.92 -5.61 23.15
N GLY A 80 5.80 -4.64 22.85
CA GLY A 80 7.26 -4.79 23.00
C GLY A 80 7.84 -5.95 22.18
N SER A 81 7.17 -6.37 21.11
CA SER A 81 7.60 -7.51 20.31
C SER A 81 8.86 -7.12 19.53
N PRO A 82 9.98 -7.84 19.68
CA PRO A 82 11.20 -7.56 18.92
C PRO A 82 10.88 -7.53 17.42
N ARG A 83 11.53 -6.62 16.69
CA ARG A 83 11.60 -6.72 15.22
C ARG A 83 11.92 -8.18 14.88
N PRO A 84 11.25 -8.80 13.90
CA PRO A 84 11.66 -10.12 13.47
C PRO A 84 13.11 -10.00 12.96
N SER A 85 14.06 -10.50 13.75
CA SER A 85 15.29 -11.08 13.19
C SER A 85 14.81 -12.07 12.13
N GLY A 86 15.50 -12.11 10.99
CA GLY A 86 15.06 -12.73 9.73
C GLY A 86 14.65 -14.22 9.73
N ASP A 87 14.38 -14.83 10.88
CA ASP A 87 13.96 -16.22 11.05
C ASP A 87 12.44 -16.46 10.93
N ASP A 88 11.59 -15.43 10.94
CA ASP A 88 10.13 -15.61 10.81
C ASP A 88 9.66 -15.64 9.33
N VAL A 89 10.60 -15.83 8.40
CA VAL A 89 10.35 -15.91 6.94
C VAL A 89 10.33 -17.38 6.49
N LEU A 90 9.35 -18.14 6.97
CA LEU A 90 8.94 -19.38 6.30
C LEU A 90 7.65 -19.09 5.51
N GLY A 91 7.83 -18.27 4.48
CA GLY A 91 6.86 -18.04 3.41
C GLY A 91 7.63 -18.10 2.09
N GLU A 92 7.93 -19.33 1.68
CA GLU A 92 8.69 -19.67 0.47
C GLU A 92 7.97 -19.13 -0.77
N VAL A 93 8.39 -17.95 -1.26
CA VAL A 93 8.12 -17.54 -2.64
C VAL A 93 9.34 -17.94 -3.45
N ALA A 94 9.32 -19.19 -3.92
CA ALA A 94 10.28 -19.69 -4.89
C ALA A 94 10.23 -18.81 -6.15
N SER A 95 11.19 -17.90 -6.25
CA SER A 95 11.54 -17.19 -7.48
C SER A 95 12.86 -17.81 -7.94
N THR A 96 12.81 -18.64 -8.97
CA THR A 96 14.01 -19.17 -9.64
C THR A 96 14.77 -17.98 -10.23
N GLU A 97 15.83 -17.52 -9.55
CA GLU A 97 17.05 -16.83 -10.06
C GLU A 97 17.72 -15.85 -9.06
N ALA A 98 17.09 -15.51 -7.93
CA ALA A 98 17.72 -14.62 -6.92
C ALA A 98 18.33 -15.41 -5.75
N SER A 99 19.54 -15.04 -5.32
CA SER A 99 20.21 -15.67 -4.18
C SER A 99 19.40 -15.49 -2.88
N PRO A 100 19.36 -16.49 -1.97
CA PRO A 100 18.67 -16.36 -0.66
C PRO A 100 19.09 -15.13 0.16
N VAL A 101 20.31 -14.64 -0.05
CA VAL A 101 20.84 -13.42 0.61
C VAL A 101 20.26 -12.16 -0.03
N GLU A 102 20.11 -12.13 -1.35
CA GLU A 102 19.55 -10.98 -2.08
C GLU A 102 18.05 -10.83 -1.83
N THR A 103 17.32 -11.95 -1.71
CA THR A 103 15.91 -11.95 -1.32
C THR A 103 15.70 -11.52 0.13
N ALA A 104 16.59 -11.91 1.05
CA ALA A 104 16.57 -11.45 2.44
C ALA A 104 16.79 -9.92 2.54
N ILE A 105 17.80 -9.38 1.85
CA ILE A 105 18.09 -7.94 1.82
C ILE A 105 16.93 -7.15 1.20
N ALA A 106 16.37 -7.63 0.09
CA ALA A 106 15.21 -7.00 -0.55
C ALA A 106 13.96 -7.04 0.34
N THR A 107 13.77 -8.11 1.11
CA THR A 107 12.67 -8.28 2.07
C THR A 107 12.84 -7.34 3.27
N GLU A 108 14.04 -7.22 3.81
CA GLU A 108 14.37 -6.31 4.91
C GLU A 108 14.20 -4.84 4.51
N LEU A 109 14.71 -4.47 3.33
CA LEU A 109 14.53 -3.12 2.77
C LEU A 109 13.04 -2.80 2.57
N SER A 110 12.25 -3.78 2.13
CA SER A 110 10.81 -3.64 1.98
C SER A 110 10.09 -3.49 3.33
N GLU A 111 10.53 -4.18 4.38
CA GLU A 111 9.97 -4.04 5.73
C GLU A 111 10.33 -2.70 6.39
N ARG A 112 11.56 -2.19 6.18
CA ARG A 112 11.95 -0.85 6.65
C ARG A 112 11.11 0.24 5.97
N LEU A 113 10.90 0.14 4.66
CA LEU A 113 10.03 1.06 3.93
C LEU A 113 8.58 1.00 4.43
N ARG A 114 8.04 -0.20 4.67
CA ARG A 114 6.69 -0.39 5.24
C ARG A 114 6.57 0.22 6.64
N ALA A 115 7.58 0.04 7.49
CA ALA A 115 7.61 0.66 8.81
C ALA A 115 7.60 2.20 8.70
N ALA A 116 8.46 2.76 7.85
CA ALA A 116 8.52 4.20 7.63
C ALA A 116 7.20 4.76 7.07
N LEU A 117 6.56 4.06 6.12
CA LEU A 117 5.24 4.43 5.60
C LEU A 117 4.14 4.39 6.68
N ALA A 118 4.24 3.49 7.65
CA ALA A 118 3.30 3.41 8.76
C ALA A 118 3.47 4.53 9.79
N GLU A 119 4.67 5.12 9.89
CA GLU A 119 4.95 6.26 10.77
C GLU A 119 4.56 7.61 10.16
N LEU A 120 4.47 7.70 8.83
CA LEU A 120 4.04 8.92 8.16
C LEU A 120 2.61 9.34 8.56
N PRO A 121 2.31 10.65 8.58
CA PRO A 121 0.94 11.14 8.66
C PRO A 121 0.04 10.52 7.58
N ALA A 122 -1.20 10.20 7.94
CA ALA A 122 -2.04 9.33 7.11
C ALA A 122 -2.16 9.80 5.65
N ARG A 123 -2.50 11.08 5.44
CA ARG A 123 -2.61 11.68 4.11
C ARG A 123 -1.29 11.70 3.34
N GLN A 124 -0.15 11.83 4.02
CA GLN A 124 1.16 11.85 3.37
C GLN A 124 1.52 10.48 2.80
N SER A 125 1.42 9.43 3.61
CA SER A 125 1.64 8.06 3.14
C SER A 125 0.66 7.64 2.04
N GLU A 126 -0.58 8.11 2.09
CA GLU A 126 -1.61 7.71 1.14
C GLU A 126 -1.41 8.37 -0.22
N MET A 127 -1.21 9.69 -0.26
CA MET A 127 -0.88 10.41 -1.50
C MET A 127 0.45 9.95 -2.10
N PHE A 128 1.45 9.67 -1.26
CA PHE A 128 2.73 9.14 -1.71
C PHE A 128 2.57 7.74 -2.32
N SER A 129 1.90 6.82 -1.63
CA SER A 129 1.67 5.47 -2.12
C SER A 129 0.84 5.45 -3.40
N LEU A 130 -0.20 6.29 -3.50
CA LEU A 130 -0.99 6.39 -4.74
C LEU A 130 -0.14 6.86 -5.93
N HIS A 131 0.72 7.87 -5.72
CA HIS A 131 1.56 8.39 -6.78
C HIS A 131 2.68 7.43 -7.19
N VAL A 132 3.34 6.80 -6.20
CA VAL A 132 4.58 6.03 -6.44
C VAL A 132 4.33 4.54 -6.64
N LEU A 133 3.32 3.97 -5.99
CA LEU A 133 3.04 2.52 -6.03
C LEU A 133 1.89 2.17 -6.99
N SER A 134 1.02 3.13 -7.28
CA SER A 134 -0.15 2.94 -8.14
C SER A 134 -0.15 3.83 -9.40
N ASP A 135 0.95 4.55 -9.66
CA ASP A 135 1.15 5.42 -10.84
C ASP A 135 0.04 6.47 -11.08
N TRP A 136 -0.59 6.95 -10.01
CA TRP A 136 -1.60 8.00 -10.14
C TRP A 136 -0.97 9.35 -10.48
N SER A 137 -1.65 10.10 -11.35
CA SER A 137 -1.30 11.48 -11.63
C SER A 137 -1.64 12.39 -10.44
N GLN A 138 -0.83 13.41 -10.17
CA GLN A 138 -1.13 14.38 -9.11
C GLN A 138 -2.49 15.08 -9.30
N PRO A 139 -2.96 15.39 -10.54
CA PRO A 139 -4.32 15.85 -10.77
C PRO A 139 -5.42 14.87 -10.36
N ASP A 140 -5.23 13.56 -10.56
CA ASP A 140 -6.22 12.56 -10.13
C ASP A 140 -6.26 12.45 -8.60
N ILE A 141 -5.09 12.47 -7.96
CA ILE A 141 -4.98 12.49 -6.49
C ILE A 141 -5.61 13.77 -5.93
N ALA A 142 -5.36 14.93 -6.55
CA ALA A 142 -5.95 16.20 -6.12
C ALA A 142 -7.48 16.16 -6.15
N ARG A 143 -8.06 15.56 -7.21
CA ARG A 143 -9.51 15.34 -7.34
C ARG A 143 -10.04 14.38 -6.27
N GLU A 144 -9.36 13.27 -6.02
CA GLU A 144 -9.79 12.27 -5.03
C GLU A 144 -9.78 12.83 -3.60
N PHE A 145 -8.78 13.65 -3.26
CA PHE A 145 -8.64 14.23 -1.92
C PHE A 145 -9.29 15.61 -1.77
N GLU A 146 -9.94 16.14 -2.81
CA GLU A 146 -10.56 17.46 -2.85
C GLU A 146 -9.59 18.60 -2.46
N VAL A 147 -8.36 18.53 -2.98
CA VAL A 147 -7.29 19.52 -2.74
C VAL A 147 -6.71 20.04 -4.06
N SER A 148 -5.86 21.08 -4.00
CA SER A 148 -5.14 21.54 -5.19
C SER A 148 -3.97 20.61 -5.55
N VAL A 149 -3.61 20.58 -6.83
CA VAL A 149 -2.42 19.84 -7.30
C VAL A 149 -1.14 20.28 -6.58
N ASN A 150 -1.06 21.57 -6.23
CA ASN A 150 0.06 22.10 -5.45
C ASN A 150 0.14 21.46 -4.04
N VAL A 151 -1.01 21.27 -3.37
CA VAL A 151 -1.06 20.58 -2.07
C VAL A 151 -0.58 19.14 -2.21
N VAL A 152 -0.97 18.43 -3.28
CA VAL A 152 -0.49 17.06 -3.54
C VAL A 152 1.03 17.04 -3.75
N SER A 153 1.56 17.92 -4.60
CA SER A 153 3.00 18.03 -4.87
C SER A 153 3.81 18.26 -3.59
N VAL A 154 3.39 19.24 -2.78
CA VAL A 154 4.04 19.56 -1.49
C VAL A 154 3.93 18.38 -0.52
N THR A 155 2.78 17.70 -0.47
CA THR A 155 2.56 16.56 0.41
C THR A 155 3.45 15.37 0.04
N ILE A 156 3.55 15.05 -1.26
CA ILE A 156 4.44 13.99 -1.77
C ILE A 156 5.90 14.36 -1.50
N HIS A 157 6.28 15.62 -1.69
CA HIS A 157 7.64 16.07 -1.38
C HIS A 157 7.97 15.89 0.11
N ARG A 158 7.07 16.31 1.01
CA ARG A 158 7.25 16.13 2.46
C ARG A 158 7.31 14.66 2.85
N ALA A 159 6.45 13.81 2.28
CA ALA A 159 6.49 12.37 2.48
C ALA A 159 7.86 11.79 2.08
N ARG A 160 8.41 12.19 0.91
CA ARG A 160 9.75 11.78 0.48
C ARG A 160 10.85 12.20 1.44
N GLN A 161 10.85 13.45 1.92
CA GLN A 161 11.85 13.92 2.87
C GLN A 161 11.80 13.10 4.16
N ARG A 162 10.59 12.92 4.71
CA ARG A 162 10.42 12.17 5.95
C ARG A 162 10.77 10.69 5.81
N LEU A 163 10.45 10.07 4.66
CA LEU A 163 10.88 8.70 4.38
C LEU A 163 12.40 8.58 4.29
N ARG A 164 13.10 9.56 3.71
CA ARG A 164 14.58 9.54 3.73
C ARG A 164 15.12 9.60 5.14
N GLU A 165 14.65 10.53 5.96
CA GLU A 165 15.06 10.64 7.37
C GLU A 165 14.88 9.32 8.13
N LEU A 166 13.70 8.70 8.01
CA LEU A 166 13.38 7.44 8.69
C LEU A 166 14.19 6.23 8.19
N LEU A 167 14.63 6.27 6.93
CA LEU A 167 15.41 5.18 6.32
C LEU A 167 16.92 5.37 6.49
N ASP A 168 17.39 6.62 6.55
CA ASP A 168 18.79 6.98 6.76
C ASP A 168 19.20 6.87 8.23
N GLU A 169 18.26 6.95 9.18
CA GLU A 169 18.55 6.68 10.59
C GLU A 169 19.04 5.23 10.78
N PRO A 170 20.30 5.01 11.21
CA PRO A 170 20.77 3.69 11.56
C PRO A 170 19.99 3.24 12.81
N HIS A 171 19.23 2.15 12.69
CA HIS A 171 18.56 1.51 13.81
C HIS A 171 19.44 0.37 14.32
#